data_AF-A0A2X1K7A1-F1
#
_entry.id   AF-A0A2X1K7A1-F1
#
_cell.length_a   1.000
_cell.length_b   1.000
_cell.length_c   1.000
_cell.angle_alpha   90.00
_cell.angle_beta   90.00
_cell.angle_gamma   90.00
#
_symmetry.space_group_name_H-M   'P 1'
#
loop_
_entity.id
_entity.type
_entity.pdbx_description
1 polymer ?
#
loop_
_entity_poly.entity_id
_entity_poly.type
_entity_poly.pdbx_seq_one_letter_code
_entity_poly.pdbx_strand_id
1 'polypeptide(L)'
;MQESIQLVIDSLPFLLKGAGYTLQLSIGGMFFGLLLGFILALMRLSPIWPVRWLARFYISIFRGTPLIAQLFMIYYGLPQFWYRIRSHSVSNDWSVVEHCRLCCRNAACRHFFY
;
A
#
# COMPACT_ATOMS: atom_id res chain seq x y z
N MET A 1 -5.76 -6.48 40.44
CA MET A 1 -4.95 -7.57 39.83
C MET A 1 -5.79 -8.56 39.02
N GLN A 2 -7.04 -8.85 39.40
CA GLN A 2 -7.91 -9.77 38.64
C GLN A 2 -8.46 -9.15 37.32
N GLU A 3 -8.78 -7.85 37.32
CA GLU A 3 -9.23 -7.08 36.14
C GLU A 3 -8.24 -7.11 34.96
N SER A 4 -6.93 -7.02 35.22
CA SER A 4 -5.89 -7.04 34.16
C SER A 4 -5.74 -8.40 33.47
N ILE A 5 -6.09 -9.49 34.15
CA ILE A 5 -6.02 -10.84 33.57
C ILE A 5 -7.20 -11.09 32.62
N GLN A 6 -8.40 -10.57 32.95
CA GLN A 6 -9.58 -10.66 32.08
C GLN A 6 -9.35 -9.94 30.74
N LEU A 7 -8.77 -8.73 30.76
CA LEU A 7 -8.41 -7.96 29.55
C LEU A 7 -7.44 -8.70 28.61
N VAL A 8 -6.49 -9.45 29.16
CA VAL A 8 -5.52 -10.25 28.38
C VAL A 8 -6.21 -11.46 27.75
N ILE A 9 -7.10 -12.12 28.49
CA ILE A 9 -7.85 -13.28 28.00
C ILE A 9 -8.83 -12.87 26.88
N ASP A 10 -9.50 -11.74 27.02
CA ASP A 10 -10.41 -11.19 25.99
C ASP A 10 -9.66 -10.74 24.72
N SER A 11 -8.42 -10.29 24.86
CA SER A 11 -7.57 -9.84 23.74
C SER A 11 -6.77 -10.97 23.07
N LEU A 12 -6.65 -12.12 23.73
CA LEU A 12 -5.94 -13.31 23.24
C LEU A 12 -6.35 -13.74 21.81
N PRO A 13 -7.65 -13.83 21.45
CA PRO A 13 -8.05 -14.20 20.09
C PRO A 13 -7.61 -13.18 19.04
N PHE A 14 -7.56 -11.90 19.39
CA PHE A 14 -7.07 -10.85 18.49
C PHE A 14 -5.56 -10.97 18.26
N LEU A 15 -4.80 -11.26 19.32
CA LEU A 15 -3.36 -11.50 19.23
C LEU A 15 -3.04 -12.75 18.42
N LEU A 16 -3.78 -13.85 18.60
CA LEU A 16 -3.64 -15.07 17.81
C LEU A 16 -3.90 -14.81 16.31
N LYS A 17 -4.94 -14.02 16.02
CA LYS A 17 -5.26 -13.63 14.64
C LYS A 17 -4.16 -12.78 14.02
N GLY A 18 -3.62 -11.82 14.79
CA GLY A 18 -2.45 -11.02 14.40
C GLY A 18 -1.22 -11.88 14.10
N ALA A 19 -0.92 -12.84 14.98
CA ALA A 19 0.19 -13.77 14.79
C ALA A 19 0.04 -14.61 13.50
N GLY A 20 -1.19 -15.02 13.17
CA GLY A 20 -1.49 -15.70 11.90
C GLY A 20 -1.13 -14.85 10.68
N TYR A 21 -1.50 -13.56 10.68
CA TYR A 21 -1.15 -12.65 9.60
C TYR A 21 0.36 -12.42 9.49
N THR A 22 1.06 -12.23 10.63
CA THR A 22 2.53 -12.09 10.62
C THR A 22 3.20 -13.32 10.02
N LEU A 23 2.72 -14.52 10.34
CA LEU A 23 3.27 -15.75 9.79
C LEU A 23 3.05 -15.85 8.28
N GLN A 24 1.83 -15.56 7.81
CA GLN A 24 1.52 -15.55 6.38
C GLN A 24 2.39 -14.55 5.61
N LEU A 25 2.50 -13.32 6.11
CA LEU A 25 3.34 -12.28 5.51
C LEU A 25 4.83 -12.64 5.57
N SER A 26 5.31 -13.25 6.66
CA SER A 26 6.70 -13.65 6.79
C SER A 26 7.07 -14.76 5.81
N ILE A 27 6.23 -15.80 5.70
CA ILE A 27 6.45 -16.90 4.77
C ILE A 27 6.38 -16.40 3.32
N GLY A 28 5.37 -15.58 2.99
CA GLY A 28 5.25 -14.98 1.66
C GLY A 28 6.45 -14.09 1.33
N GLY A 29 6.83 -13.19 2.24
CA GLY A 29 7.98 -12.30 2.08
C GLY A 29 9.29 -13.06 1.96
N MET A 30 9.47 -14.13 2.73
CA MET A 30 10.67 -14.98 2.65
C MET A 30 10.75 -15.72 1.33
N PHE A 31 9.63 -16.25 0.83
CA PHE A 31 9.57 -16.92 -0.46
C PHE A 31 9.91 -15.97 -1.62
N PHE A 32 9.26 -14.80 -1.69
CA PHE A 32 9.54 -13.81 -2.74
C PHE A 32 10.94 -13.20 -2.59
N GLY A 33 11.38 -12.91 -1.37
CA GLY A 33 12.71 -12.39 -1.10
C GLY A 33 13.81 -13.37 -1.50
N LEU A 34 13.62 -14.67 -1.24
CA LEU A 34 14.54 -15.72 -1.66
C LEU A 34 14.55 -15.85 -3.18
N LEU A 35 13.39 -15.85 -3.82
CA LEU A 35 13.30 -15.95 -5.29
C LEU A 35 13.99 -14.78 -5.98
N LEU A 36 13.69 -13.54 -5.58
CA LEU A 36 14.33 -12.34 -6.13
C LEU A 36 15.83 -12.30 -5.80
N GLY A 37 16.21 -12.62 -4.57
CA GLY A 37 17.60 -12.69 -4.15
C GLY A 37 18.40 -13.74 -4.93
N PHE A 38 17.80 -14.88 -5.22
CA PHE A 38 18.41 -15.95 -6.00
C PHE A 38 18.65 -15.53 -7.46
N ILE A 39 17.65 -14.91 -8.10
CA ILE A 39 17.80 -14.39 -9.47
C ILE A 39 18.89 -13.29 -9.51
N LEU A 40 18.91 -12.38 -8.52
CA LEU A 40 19.94 -11.34 -8.42
C LEU A 40 21.34 -11.91 -8.19
N ALA A 41 21.46 -12.97 -7.39
CA ALA A 41 22.71 -13.68 -7.16
C ALA A 41 23.24 -14.31 -8.47
N LEU A 42 22.36 -14.96 -9.24
CA LEU A 42 22.69 -15.52 -10.56
C LEU A 42 23.11 -14.41 -11.54
N MET A 43 22.37 -13.30 -11.58
CA MET A 43 22.73 -12.13 -12.41
C MET A 43 24.10 -11.55 -12.07
N ARG A 44 24.51 -11.61 -10.79
CA ARG A 44 25.82 -11.13 -10.35
C ARG A 44 26.97 -12.04 -10.82
N LEU A 45 26.73 -13.35 -10.87
CA LEU A 45 27.68 -14.37 -11.34
C LEU A 45 27.87 -14.34 -12.86
N SER A 46 26.87 -13.85 -13.60
CA SER A 46 26.95 -13.70 -15.06
C SER A 46 28.19 -12.87 -15.49
N PRO A 47 28.88 -13.25 -16.59
CA PRO A 47 30.00 -12.49 -17.15
C PRO A 47 29.56 -11.18 -17.85
N ILE A 48 28.26 -10.98 -18.08
CA ILE A 48 27.72 -9.84 -18.81
C ILE A 48 27.78 -8.58 -17.92
N TRP A 49 28.66 -7.63 -18.27
CA TRP A 49 28.92 -6.40 -17.51
C TRP A 49 27.67 -5.57 -17.15
N PRO A 50 26.73 -5.26 -18.08
CA PRO A 50 25.55 -4.46 -17.74
C PRO A 50 24.59 -5.16 -16.76
N VAL A 51 24.41 -6.48 -16.88
CA VAL A 51 23.56 -7.27 -15.97
C VAL A 51 24.13 -7.25 -14.56
N ARG A 52 25.45 -7.40 -14.44
CA ARG A 52 26.15 -7.33 -13.16
C ARG A 52 26.06 -5.93 -12.53
N TRP A 53 26.16 -4.87 -13.34
CA TRP A 53 26.03 -3.50 -12.86
C TRP A 53 24.61 -3.20 -12.35
N LEU A 54 23.58 -3.61 -13.09
CA LEU A 54 22.18 -3.44 -12.70
C LEU A 54 21.87 -4.17 -11.38
N ALA A 55 22.34 -5.41 -11.22
CA ALA A 55 22.18 -6.16 -9.98
C ALA A 55 22.87 -5.47 -8.79
N ARG A 56 24.08 -4.92 -8.99
CA ARG A 56 24.80 -4.16 -7.94
C ARG A 56 24.06 -2.88 -7.57
N PHE A 57 23.56 -2.14 -8.55
CA PHE A 57 22.80 -0.92 -8.34
C PHE A 57 21.52 -1.19 -7.54
N TYR A 58 20.75 -2.21 -7.94
CA TYR A 58 19.56 -2.65 -7.22
C TYR A 58 19.90 -2.98 -5.76
N ILE A 59 20.87 -3.85 -5.51
CA ILE A 59 21.26 -4.24 -4.14
C ILE A 59 21.71 -3.01 -3.33
N SER A 60 22.48 -2.09 -3.94
CA SER A 60 22.96 -0.88 -3.27
C SER A 60 21.84 0.05 -2.85
N ILE A 61 20.82 0.25 -3.69
CA ILE A 61 19.67 1.09 -3.34
C ILE A 61 18.86 0.44 -2.24
N PHE A 62 18.52 -0.85 -2.37
CA PHE A 62 17.66 -1.53 -1.40
C PHE A 62 18.33 -1.73 -0.04
N ARG A 63 19.67 -1.82 0.02
CA ARG A 63 20.42 -1.86 1.29
C ARG A 63 20.74 -0.46 1.84
N GLY A 64 20.78 0.56 0.98
CA GLY A 64 21.07 1.95 1.35
C GLY A 64 19.83 2.78 1.71
N THR A 65 18.64 2.32 1.34
CA THR A 65 17.38 2.98 1.70
C THR A 65 16.77 2.32 2.94
N PRO A 66 16.37 3.11 3.95
CA PRO A 66 15.71 2.55 5.13
C PRO A 66 14.36 1.95 4.73
N LEU A 67 14.06 0.74 5.22
CA LEU A 67 12.82 0.00 4.88
C LEU A 67 11.56 0.81 5.20
N ILE A 68 11.63 1.62 6.27
CA ILE A 68 10.55 2.53 6.64
C ILE A 68 10.31 3.60 5.55
N ALA A 69 11.34 4.11 4.88
CA ALA A 69 11.19 5.08 3.79
C ALA A 69 10.56 4.43 2.55
N GLN A 70 10.89 3.18 2.24
CA GLN A 70 10.22 2.43 1.17
C GLN A 70 8.72 2.26 1.47
N LEU A 71 8.37 1.88 2.71
CA LEU A 71 6.98 1.77 3.13
C LEU A 71 6.25 3.10 3.06
N PHE A 72 6.87 4.19 3.54
CA PHE A 72 6.28 5.53 3.45
C PHE A 72 6.08 6.00 2.02
N MET A 73 7.04 5.74 1.12
CA MET A 73 6.91 6.10 -0.28
C MET A 73 5.77 5.33 -0.95
N ILE A 74 5.57 4.05 -0.62
CA ILE A 74 4.45 3.26 -1.15
C ILE A 74 3.12 3.74 -0.52
N TYR A 75 3.08 3.94 0.79
CA TYR A 75 1.85 4.30 1.49
C TYR A 75 1.36 5.71 1.15
N TYR A 76 2.26 6.69 1.05
CA TYR A 76 1.91 8.08 0.76
C TYR A 76 2.13 8.49 -0.69
N GLY A 77 3.11 7.93 -1.39
CA GLY A 77 3.42 8.31 -2.77
C GLY A 77 2.51 7.68 -3.81
N LEU A 78 2.17 6.39 -3.66
CA LEU A 78 1.30 5.66 -4.59
C LEU A 78 -0.12 6.25 -4.70
N PRO A 79 -0.84 6.61 -3.62
CA PRO A 79 -2.18 7.18 -3.73
C PRO A 79 -2.18 8.54 -4.46
N GLN A 80 -1.19 9.40 -4.23
CA GLN A 80 -1.08 10.72 -4.90
C GLN A 80 -0.94 10.57 -6.42
N PHE A 81 -0.12 9.61 -6.85
CA PHE A 81 0.03 9.26 -8.26
C PHE A 81 -1.25 8.65 -8.84
N TRP A 82 -1.90 7.77 -8.08
CA TRP A 82 -3.16 7.15 -8.48
C TRP A 82 -4.29 8.18 -8.66
N TYR A 83 -4.43 9.14 -7.73
CA TYR A 83 -5.41 10.23 -7.85
C TYR A 83 -5.10 11.14 -9.04
N ARG A 84 -3.83 11.42 -9.31
CA ARG A 84 -3.42 12.24 -10.47
C ARG A 84 -3.78 11.57 -11.80
N ILE A 85 -3.53 10.27 -11.95
CA ILE A 85 -3.93 9.52 -13.15
C ILE A 85 -5.46 9.47 -13.26
N ARG A 86 -6.17 9.20 -12.16
CA ARG A 86 -7.64 9.14 -12.17
C ARG A 86 -8.30 10.50 -12.41
N SER A 87 -7.69 11.61 -11.96
CA SER A 87 -8.21 12.96 -12.22
C SER A 87 -8.27 13.32 -13.71
N HIS A 88 -7.50 12.64 -14.56
CA HIS A 88 -7.59 12.80 -16.01
C HIS A 88 -8.81 12.09 -16.63
N SER A 89 -9.45 11.18 -15.88
CA SER A 89 -10.68 10.48 -16.30
C SER A 89 -11.96 11.10 -15.70
N VAL A 90 -11.84 11.89 -14.62
CA VAL A 90 -13.01 12.47 -13.90
C VAL A 90 -13.53 13.77 -14.55
N SER A 91 -12.76 14.45 -15.41
CA SER A 91 -13.24 15.65 -16.09
C SER A 91 -14.31 15.39 -17.16
N ASN A 92 -14.52 14.12 -17.57
CA ASN A 92 -15.49 13.75 -18.60
C ASN A 92 -16.71 13.00 -18.03
N ASP A 93 -16.81 12.83 -16.71
CA ASP A 93 -18.00 12.27 -16.06
C ASP A 93 -19.06 13.36 -15.86
N TRP A 94 -19.81 13.66 -16.93
CA TRP A 94 -20.96 14.57 -16.95
C TRP A 94 -22.07 14.17 -15.95
N SER A 95 -22.07 12.92 -15.46
CA SER A 95 -23.02 12.37 -14.49
C SER A 95 -22.92 13.02 -13.09
N VAL A 96 -21.73 13.43 -12.65
CA VAL A 96 -21.51 14.04 -11.32
C VAL A 96 -21.95 15.51 -11.31
N VAL A 97 -21.71 16.24 -12.42
CA VAL A 97 -22.15 17.63 -12.59
C VAL A 97 -23.68 17.72 -12.61
N GLU A 98 -24.34 16.74 -13.22
CA GLU A 98 -25.80 16.69 -13.30
C GLU A 98 -26.45 16.36 -11.95
N HIS A 99 -25.87 15.42 -11.18
CA HIS A 99 -26.31 15.14 -9.81
C HIS A 99 -26.18 16.34 -8.87
N CYS A 100 -25.08 17.11 -8.98
CA CYS A 100 -24.88 18.31 -8.17
C CYS A 100 -25.86 19.43 -8.57
N ARG A 101 -26.16 19.60 -9.87
CA ARG A 101 -27.18 20.53 -10.37
C ARG A 101 -28.59 20.15 -9.90
N LEU A 102 -28.92 18.87 -9.83
CA LEU A 102 -30.20 18.38 -9.31
C LEU A 102 -30.33 18.61 -7.79
N CYS A 103 -29.26 18.36 -7.03
CA CYS A 103 -29.25 18.59 -5.59
C CYS A 103 -29.39 20.08 -5.24
N CYS A 104 -28.69 20.96 -5.97
CA CYS A 104 -28.80 22.41 -5.77
C CYS A 104 -30.19 22.95 -6.15
N ARG A 105 -30.82 22.41 -7.21
CA ARG A 105 -32.17 22.78 -7.63
C ARG A 105 -33.24 22.34 -6.62
N ASN A 106 -33.11 21.15 -6.03
CA ASN A 106 -34.04 20.65 -5.02
C ASN A 106 -33.80 21.21 -3.62
N ALA A 107 -32.56 21.51 -3.24
CA ALA A 107 -32.24 22.11 -1.94
C ALA A 107 -32.68 23.58 -1.88
N ALA A 108 -32.55 24.34 -2.97
CA ALA A 108 -33.02 25.73 -3.03
C ALA A 108 -34.56 25.83 -2.96
N CYS A 109 -35.30 24.88 -3.54
CA CYS A 109 -36.76 24.88 -3.47
C CYS A 109 -37.32 24.44 -2.12
N ARG A 110 -36.56 23.69 -1.30
CA ARG A 110 -37.06 23.15 -0.02
C ARG A 110 -36.90 24.11 1.16
N HIS A 111 -36.21 25.24 0.97
CA HIS A 111 -35.99 26.26 2.00
C HIS A 111 -36.81 27.55 1.82
N PHE A 112 -37.65 27.64 0.78
CA PHE A 112 -38.55 28.78 0.51
C PHE A 112 -40.02 28.52 0.91
N PHE A 113 -40.30 27.40 1.59
CA PHE A 113 -41.66 27.02 2.00
C PHE A 113 -41.72 26.56 3.47
N TYR A 114 -41.05 27.30 4.35
CA TYR A 114 -41.33 27.36 5.79
C TYR A 114 -41.11 28.79 6.28
#